data_AF-A0A7S2NUQ8-F1
#
_entry.id   AF-A0A7S2NUQ8-F1
#
_cell.length_a   1.000
_cell.length_b   1.000
_cell.length_c   1.000
_cell.angle_alpha   90.00
_cell.angle_beta   90.00
_cell.angle_gamma   90.00
#
_symmetry.space_group_name_H-M   'P 1'
#
loop_
_entity.id
_entity.type
_entity.pdbx_description
1 polymer ?
#
loop_
_entity_poly.entity_id
_entity_poly.type
_entity_poly.pdbx_seq_one_letter_code
_entity_poly.pdbx_strand_id
1 'polypeptide(L)'
;VYSEGLETSYRNSKFRAAFPFGHGMTYTDFEYSGFAKVSRDAHEGCGEDCAMCFQVLVKNTGLATAKALPQLYIEFPKEAGAPGAILKGFQKTKTIRPGEYEVVTLVLTARDVSFYDASSKGFKVAIGTFRAHIGESSADRRQTLSFCIGGCTLGQPAWGPPDLVAKASVDRRQSHGVYGSGGAGARGQPAWMSFAAAAAGLPAAALAAVLRRRA
;
A
#
# COMPACT_ATOMS: atom_id res chain seq x y z
N VAL A 1 -29.70 3.37 26.03
CA VAL A 1 -29.32 2.09 25.37
C VAL A 1 -28.64 2.47 24.06
N TYR A 2 -27.44 1.96 23.80
CA TYR A 2 -26.72 2.17 22.53
C TYR A 2 -27.05 1.00 21.59
N SER A 3 -28.22 1.05 20.96
CA SER A 3 -28.74 -0.02 20.10
C SER A 3 -27.97 -0.18 18.78
N GLU A 4 -27.25 0.86 18.37
CA GLU A 4 -26.45 0.92 17.14
C GLU A 4 -25.11 0.17 17.25
N GLY A 5 -24.63 -0.13 18.46
CA GLY A 5 -23.38 -0.85 18.68
C GLY A 5 -22.18 -0.18 17.98
N LEU A 6 -21.46 -0.94 17.15
CA LEU A 6 -20.29 -0.44 16.39
C LEU A 6 -20.67 0.30 15.09
N GLU A 7 -21.93 0.22 14.66
CA GLU A 7 -22.47 0.78 13.42
C GLU A 7 -22.75 2.29 13.57
N THR A 8 -21.72 3.05 13.95
CA THR A 8 -21.81 4.50 14.17
C THR A 8 -21.33 5.30 12.96
N SER A 9 -22.11 6.30 12.54
CA SER A 9 -21.76 7.23 11.45
C SER A 9 -21.37 6.47 10.15
N TYR A 10 -20.22 6.78 9.54
CA TYR A 10 -19.73 6.17 8.31
C TYR A 10 -19.46 4.67 8.40
N ARG A 11 -19.34 4.12 9.62
CA ARG A 11 -19.20 2.68 9.82
C ARG A 11 -20.50 1.94 9.53
N ASN A 12 -21.62 2.65 9.60
CA ASN A 12 -22.93 2.14 9.27
C ASN A 12 -23.10 2.04 7.75
N SER A 13 -23.06 0.82 7.23
CA SER A 13 -23.22 0.56 5.79
C SER A 13 -24.59 0.98 5.23
N LYS A 14 -25.61 1.12 6.09
CA LYS A 14 -26.98 1.52 5.69
C LYS A 14 -27.15 3.03 5.62
N PHE A 15 -26.23 3.79 6.21
CA PHE A 15 -26.34 5.25 6.25
C PHE A 15 -25.80 5.88 4.95
N ARG A 16 -26.68 6.55 4.20
CA ARG A 16 -26.33 7.26 2.98
C ARG A 16 -26.09 8.74 3.26
N ALA A 17 -24.82 9.11 3.40
CA ALA A 17 -24.43 10.50 3.58
C ALA A 17 -24.38 11.26 2.24
N ALA A 18 -24.87 12.49 2.21
CA ALA A 18 -24.68 13.39 1.06
C ALA A 18 -23.21 13.73 0.84
N PHE A 19 -22.48 13.94 1.94
CA PHE A 19 -21.02 14.09 1.96
C PHE A 19 -20.43 13.01 2.88
N PRO A 20 -19.75 12.00 2.33
CA PRO A 20 -19.22 10.90 3.13
C PRO A 20 -18.09 11.38 4.05
N PHE A 21 -17.81 10.61 5.09
CA PHE A 21 -16.70 10.93 5.99
C PHE A 21 -15.38 10.98 5.22
N GLY A 22 -14.58 12.00 5.51
CA GLY A 22 -13.30 12.27 4.81
C GLY A 22 -13.44 12.97 3.47
N HIS A 23 -14.67 13.27 3.00
CA HIS A 23 -14.88 13.95 1.73
C HIS A 23 -14.35 15.38 1.75
N GLY A 24 -13.61 15.75 0.72
CA GLY A 24 -13.14 17.10 0.49
C GLY A 24 -12.78 17.29 -0.98
N MET A 25 -13.34 18.33 -1.59
CA MET A 25 -13.01 18.70 -2.96
C MET A 25 -11.67 19.45 -3.01
N THR A 26 -11.00 19.35 -4.15
CA THR A 26 -9.79 20.09 -4.47
C THR A 26 -9.95 20.71 -5.86
N TYR A 27 -9.16 21.75 -6.16
CA TYR A 27 -9.17 22.43 -7.47
C TYR A 27 -8.47 21.64 -8.58
N THR A 28 -8.04 20.41 -8.31
CA THR A 28 -7.32 19.54 -9.24
C THR A 28 -7.71 18.09 -8.99
N ASP A 29 -7.49 17.22 -9.96
CA ASP A 29 -7.76 15.79 -9.83
C ASP A 29 -6.47 15.02 -9.46
N PHE A 30 -6.65 13.94 -8.71
CA PHE A 30 -5.56 13.04 -8.33
C PHE A 30 -5.83 11.60 -8.79
N GLU A 31 -4.79 10.94 -9.28
CA GLU A 31 -4.82 9.52 -9.63
C GLU A 31 -4.03 8.72 -8.59
N TYR A 32 -4.57 7.55 -8.22
CA TYR A 32 -3.97 6.66 -7.23
C TYR A 32 -3.60 5.35 -7.92
N SER A 33 -2.32 4.97 -7.87
CA SER A 33 -1.81 3.77 -8.51
C SER A 33 -0.72 3.10 -7.68
N GLY A 34 -0.33 1.87 -8.05
CA GLY A 34 0.74 1.14 -7.37
C GLY A 34 0.45 0.81 -5.91
N PHE A 35 -0.82 0.57 -5.55
CA PHE A 35 -1.19 0.27 -4.17
C PHE A 35 -0.67 -1.11 -3.75
N ALA A 36 0.26 -1.14 -2.81
CA ALA A 36 0.93 -2.37 -2.39
C ALA A 36 1.18 -2.40 -0.88
N LYS A 37 1.14 -3.60 -0.32
CA LYS A 37 1.69 -3.88 1.02
C LYS A 37 3.20 -4.01 0.89
N VAL A 38 3.94 -3.25 1.70
CA VAL A 38 5.41 -3.26 1.72
C VAL A 38 5.89 -3.98 2.97
N SER A 39 6.98 -4.76 2.86
CA SER A 39 7.57 -5.40 4.03
C SER A 39 8.24 -4.38 4.93
N ARG A 40 8.14 -4.61 6.24
CA ARG A 40 8.74 -3.76 7.27
C ARG A 40 10.26 -3.60 7.07
N ASP A 41 10.95 -4.70 6.79
CA ASP A 41 12.41 -4.73 6.68
C ASP A 41 12.93 -4.08 5.39
N ALA A 42 12.10 -3.94 4.36
CA ALA A 42 12.52 -3.40 3.08
C ALA A 42 12.30 -1.89 2.95
N HIS A 43 11.69 -1.22 3.94
CA HIS A 43 11.28 0.17 3.78
C HIS A 43 11.65 1.05 4.98
N GLU A 44 12.57 1.99 4.75
CA GLU A 44 13.09 2.94 5.76
C GLU A 44 12.00 3.81 6.42
N GLY A 45 10.82 3.94 5.78
CA GLY A 45 9.66 4.67 6.33
C GLY A 45 8.73 3.87 7.25
N CYS A 46 8.97 2.57 7.43
CA CYS A 46 8.19 1.71 8.33
C CYS A 46 8.84 1.74 9.72
N GLY A 47 8.40 2.64 10.59
CA GLY A 47 8.98 2.81 11.93
C GLY A 47 9.01 1.53 12.80
N GLU A 48 9.72 1.57 13.92
CA GLU A 48 10.01 0.38 14.75
C GLU A 48 8.76 -0.31 15.35
N ASP A 49 7.68 0.42 15.57
CA ASP A 49 6.39 -0.11 16.07
C ASP A 49 5.41 -0.48 14.94
N CYS A 50 5.89 -0.48 13.70
CA CYS A 50 5.10 -0.88 12.54
C CYS A 50 4.81 -2.38 12.56
N ALA A 51 3.52 -2.73 12.49
CA ALA A 51 3.10 -4.08 12.15
C ALA A 51 3.05 -4.28 10.63
N MET A 52 2.58 -3.26 9.90
CA MET A 52 2.35 -3.33 8.45
C MET A 52 2.48 -1.96 7.79
N CYS A 53 2.99 -1.94 6.56
CA CYS A 53 3.04 -0.73 5.74
C CYS A 53 2.31 -0.91 4.41
N PHE A 54 1.69 0.18 3.97
CA PHE A 54 1.10 0.29 2.64
C PHE A 54 1.71 1.48 1.91
N GLN A 55 1.96 1.29 0.62
CA GLN A 55 2.36 2.37 -0.27
C GLN A 55 1.35 2.58 -1.38
N VAL A 56 1.21 3.85 -1.77
CA VAL A 56 0.46 4.25 -2.95
C VAL A 56 1.18 5.41 -3.62
N LEU A 57 1.14 5.44 -4.95
CA LEU A 57 1.57 6.57 -5.74
C LEU A 57 0.35 7.48 -5.98
N VAL A 58 0.50 8.75 -5.64
CA VAL A 58 -0.52 9.78 -5.83
C VAL A 58 -0.01 10.77 -6.86
N LYS A 59 -0.66 10.83 -8.01
CA LYS A 59 -0.28 11.72 -9.11
C LYS A 59 -1.31 12.83 -9.28
N ASN A 60 -0.86 14.08 -9.43
CA ASN A 60 -1.73 15.17 -9.81
C ASN A 60 -1.95 15.15 -11.33
N THR A 61 -3.20 14.91 -11.76
CA THR A 61 -3.56 14.83 -13.18
C THR A 61 -4.30 16.08 -13.68
N GLY A 62 -4.71 16.97 -12.78
CA GLY A 62 -5.35 18.23 -13.15
C GLY A 62 -4.36 19.37 -13.39
N LEU A 63 -4.89 20.60 -13.51
CA LEU A 63 -4.15 21.79 -13.94
C LEU A 63 -3.66 22.68 -12.78
N ALA A 64 -4.14 22.44 -11.56
CA ALA A 64 -3.81 23.27 -10.40
C ALA A 64 -2.85 22.54 -9.45
N THR A 65 -1.93 23.29 -8.85
CA THR A 65 -1.04 22.77 -7.80
C THR A 65 -1.84 22.60 -6.50
N ALA A 66 -1.83 21.41 -5.91
CA ALA A 66 -2.58 21.12 -4.69
C ALA A 66 -1.92 20.03 -3.83
N LYS A 67 -2.55 19.72 -2.68
CA LYS A 67 -2.17 18.60 -1.81
C LYS A 67 -3.31 17.59 -1.76
N ALA A 68 -2.99 16.32 -1.88
CA ALA A 68 -3.94 15.23 -1.69
C ALA A 68 -3.95 14.78 -0.22
N LEU A 69 -5.02 14.09 0.18
CA LEU A 69 -5.13 13.44 1.49
C LEU A 69 -5.56 11.97 1.33
N PRO A 70 -4.64 11.08 0.90
CA PRO A 70 -4.87 9.64 0.92
C PRO A 70 -5.35 9.12 2.28
N GLN A 71 -6.43 8.34 2.26
CA GLN A 71 -7.04 7.73 3.43
C GLN A 71 -7.08 6.20 3.27
N LEU A 72 -6.54 5.49 4.24
CA LEU A 72 -6.49 4.04 4.32
C LEU A 72 -7.59 3.51 5.23
N TYR A 73 -8.48 2.72 4.67
CA TYR A 73 -9.56 2.02 5.35
C TYR A 73 -9.31 0.52 5.34
N ILE A 74 -9.56 -0.15 6.46
CA ILE A 74 -9.38 -1.60 6.59
C ILE A 74 -10.73 -2.26 6.89
N GLU A 75 -11.09 -3.24 6.07
CA GLU A 75 -12.15 -4.21 6.36
C GLU A 75 -11.53 -5.40 7.10
N PHE A 76 -12.07 -5.69 8.27
CA PHE A 76 -11.64 -6.80 9.11
C PHE A 76 -12.27 -8.12 8.64
N PRO A 77 -11.66 -9.26 8.99
CA PRO A 77 -12.27 -10.56 8.79
C PRO A 77 -13.56 -10.67 9.63
N LYS A 78 -14.50 -11.53 9.20
CA LYS A 78 -15.86 -11.61 9.76
C LYS A 78 -15.87 -11.93 11.26
N GLU A 79 -14.88 -12.68 11.71
CA GLU A 79 -14.66 -13.10 13.08
C GLU A 79 -14.43 -11.92 14.03
N ALA A 80 -13.96 -10.78 13.53
CA ALA A 80 -13.77 -9.57 14.32
C ALA A 80 -15.08 -8.78 14.54
N GLY A 81 -16.18 -9.13 13.86
CA GLY A 81 -17.48 -8.49 14.02
C GLY A 81 -17.52 -7.00 13.63
N ALA A 82 -16.57 -6.53 12.81
CA ALA A 82 -16.53 -5.14 12.38
C ALA A 82 -17.58 -4.88 11.28
N PRO A 83 -18.35 -3.78 11.39
CA PRO A 83 -19.50 -3.49 10.51
C PRO A 83 -19.14 -3.07 9.08
N GLY A 84 -17.89 -2.70 8.83
CA GLY A 84 -17.41 -2.20 7.55
C GLY A 84 -15.97 -1.74 7.59
N ALA A 85 -15.56 -0.99 6.58
CA ALA A 85 -14.20 -0.47 6.47
C ALA A 85 -13.96 0.67 7.49
N ILE A 86 -12.92 0.54 8.30
CA ILE A 86 -12.58 1.50 9.35
C ILE A 86 -11.33 2.27 8.94
N LEU A 87 -11.35 3.60 9.08
CA LEU A 87 -10.15 4.42 8.83
C LEU A 87 -9.04 4.02 9.81
N LYS A 88 -7.86 3.69 9.29
CA LYS A 88 -6.68 3.33 10.08
C LYS A 88 -5.47 4.23 9.86
N GLY A 89 -5.40 4.90 8.72
CA GLY A 89 -4.32 5.84 8.46
C GLY A 89 -4.72 6.88 7.44
N PHE A 90 -4.12 8.06 7.53
CA PHE A 90 -4.20 9.09 6.52
C PHE A 90 -2.90 9.87 6.53
N GLN A 91 -2.49 10.38 5.37
CA GLN A 91 -1.29 11.19 5.26
C GLN A 91 -1.52 12.27 4.23
N LYS A 92 -1.25 13.52 4.60
CA LYS A 92 -1.34 14.64 3.67
C LYS A 92 -0.06 14.69 2.85
N THR A 93 -0.20 14.76 1.53
CA THR A 93 0.96 14.88 0.64
C THR A 93 1.63 16.24 0.82
N LYS A 94 2.86 16.35 0.33
CA LYS A 94 3.44 17.65 -0.02
C LYS A 94 2.64 18.27 -1.17
N THR A 95 3.02 19.49 -1.51
CA THR A 95 2.45 20.20 -2.65
C THR A 95 2.87 19.49 -3.94
N ILE A 96 1.91 18.96 -4.71
CA ILE A 96 2.16 18.24 -5.96
C ILE A 96 1.73 19.15 -7.12
N ARG A 97 2.66 19.45 -8.03
CA ARG A 97 2.35 20.22 -9.24
C ARG A 97 1.65 19.34 -10.29
N PRO A 98 0.93 19.91 -11.26
CA PRO A 98 0.39 19.17 -12.40
C PRO A 98 1.41 18.22 -13.04
N GLY A 99 1.04 16.95 -13.20
CA GLY A 99 1.88 15.91 -13.78
C GLY A 99 2.87 15.24 -12.81
N GLU A 100 3.13 15.83 -11.64
CA GLU A 100 4.02 15.26 -10.62
C GLU A 100 3.29 14.23 -9.75
N TYR A 101 4.08 13.45 -9.02
CA TYR A 101 3.57 12.44 -8.10
C TYR A 101 4.34 12.42 -6.78
N GLU A 102 3.69 11.88 -5.76
CA GLU A 102 4.29 11.56 -4.47
C GLU A 102 3.95 10.13 -4.07
N VAL A 103 4.94 9.41 -3.54
CA VAL A 103 4.72 8.09 -2.93
C VAL A 103 4.39 8.29 -1.46
N VAL A 104 3.22 7.85 -1.06
CA VAL A 104 2.69 7.99 0.31
C VAL A 104 2.80 6.65 1.01
N THR A 105 3.36 6.65 2.22
CA THR A 105 3.57 5.44 3.02
C THR A 105 2.73 5.51 4.28
N LEU A 106 1.78 4.59 4.42
CA LEU A 106 0.85 4.53 5.53
C LEU A 106 1.22 3.35 6.42
N VAL A 107 1.53 3.66 7.68
CA VAL A 107 2.00 2.71 8.68
C VAL A 107 0.83 2.30 9.56
N LEU A 108 0.65 0.99 9.75
CA LEU A 108 -0.31 0.41 10.69
C LEU A 108 0.43 -0.25 11.85
N THR A 109 -0.06 0.01 13.06
CA THR A 109 0.40 -0.61 14.29
C THR A 109 -0.33 -1.93 14.57
N ALA A 110 0.16 -2.72 15.51
CA ALA A 110 -0.55 -3.94 15.95
C ALA A 110 -1.96 -3.64 16.48
N ARG A 111 -2.17 -2.44 17.06
CA ARG A 111 -3.48 -2.01 17.55
C ARG A 111 -4.46 -1.72 16.42
N ASP A 112 -3.96 -1.26 15.27
CA ASP A 112 -4.79 -0.95 14.11
C ASP A 112 -5.42 -2.20 13.49
N VAL A 113 -4.79 -3.36 13.64
CA VAL A 113 -5.29 -4.66 13.19
C VAL A 113 -5.91 -5.48 14.32
N SER A 114 -6.08 -4.87 15.49
CA SER A 114 -6.72 -5.51 16.65
C SER A 114 -8.19 -5.11 16.79
N PHE A 115 -8.98 -6.02 17.37
CA PHE A 115 -10.36 -5.80 17.78
C PHE A 115 -10.53 -6.13 19.27
N TYR A 116 -11.56 -5.57 19.90
CA TYR A 116 -11.84 -5.84 21.32
C TYR A 116 -12.68 -7.11 21.44
N ASP A 117 -12.16 -8.13 22.12
CA ASP A 117 -12.89 -9.35 22.45
C ASP A 117 -13.40 -9.26 23.90
N ALA A 118 -14.71 -9.07 24.02
CA ALA A 118 -15.41 -8.97 25.30
C ALA A 118 -15.23 -10.21 26.19
N SER A 119 -15.07 -11.39 25.60
CA SER A 119 -14.87 -12.65 26.35
C SER A 119 -13.54 -12.65 27.11
N SER A 120 -12.48 -12.16 26.44
CA SER A 120 -11.15 -12.01 27.03
C SER A 120 -10.92 -10.68 27.76
N LYS A 121 -11.90 -9.76 27.70
CA LYS A 121 -11.80 -8.38 28.21
C LYS A 121 -10.55 -7.64 27.70
N GLY A 122 -10.16 -7.89 26.45
CA GLY A 122 -8.90 -7.39 25.91
C GLY A 122 -8.89 -7.23 24.40
N PHE A 123 -7.86 -6.55 23.89
CA PHE A 123 -7.62 -6.44 22.45
C PHE A 123 -6.90 -7.68 21.93
N LYS A 124 -7.41 -8.24 20.83
CA LYS A 124 -6.80 -9.35 20.11
C LYS A 124 -6.53 -8.93 18.67
N VAL A 125 -5.37 -9.33 18.15
CA VAL A 125 -5.07 -9.17 16.73
C VAL A 125 -5.99 -10.10 15.95
N ALA A 126 -6.69 -9.56 14.96
CA ALA A 126 -7.50 -10.39 14.07
C ALA A 126 -6.58 -11.20 13.15
N ILE A 127 -6.90 -12.50 13.04
CA ILE A 127 -6.22 -13.44 12.15
C ILE A 127 -7.20 -13.76 11.02
N GLY A 128 -6.72 -13.72 9.79
CA GLY A 128 -7.54 -13.96 8.60
C GLY A 128 -7.26 -12.99 7.47
N THR A 129 -8.19 -12.97 6.51
CA THR A 129 -8.11 -12.11 5.33
C THR A 129 -8.72 -10.75 5.61
N PHE A 130 -7.94 -9.71 5.38
CA PHE A 130 -8.33 -8.32 5.45
C PHE A 130 -8.42 -7.73 4.06
N ARG A 131 -9.17 -6.64 3.90
CA ARG A 131 -9.14 -5.81 2.70
C ARG A 131 -8.75 -4.39 3.07
N ALA A 132 -7.65 -3.93 2.49
CA ALA A 132 -7.24 -2.54 2.55
C ALA A 132 -7.84 -1.78 1.38
N HIS A 133 -8.40 -0.61 1.65
CA HIS A 133 -8.89 0.32 0.66
C HIS A 133 -8.17 1.64 0.82
N ILE A 134 -7.75 2.25 -0.29
CA ILE A 134 -7.19 3.59 -0.27
C ILE A 134 -7.93 4.49 -1.26
N GLY A 135 -8.18 5.71 -0.84
CA GLY A 135 -8.89 6.72 -1.63
C GLY A 135 -8.99 8.06 -0.90
N GLU A 136 -9.96 8.88 -1.30
CA GLU A 136 -10.12 10.25 -0.79
C GLU A 136 -11.26 10.39 0.22
N SER A 137 -12.14 9.39 0.34
CA SER A 137 -13.18 9.38 1.36
C SER A 137 -13.62 7.96 1.70
N SER A 138 -14.45 7.82 2.73
CA SER A 138 -15.02 6.52 3.12
C SER A 138 -15.83 5.83 2.01
N ALA A 139 -16.41 6.61 1.09
CA ALA A 139 -17.16 6.13 -0.07
C ALA A 139 -16.35 6.13 -1.38
N ASP A 140 -15.39 7.04 -1.55
CA ASP A 140 -14.48 7.06 -2.70
C ASP A 140 -13.22 6.23 -2.42
N ARG A 141 -13.26 4.95 -2.81
CA ARG A 141 -12.19 3.98 -2.66
C ARG A 141 -11.60 3.65 -4.03
N ARG A 142 -10.41 4.18 -4.33
CA ARG A 142 -9.78 4.09 -5.66
C ARG A 142 -8.98 2.82 -5.89
N GLN A 143 -8.32 2.33 -4.85
CA GLN A 143 -7.53 1.10 -4.92
C GLN A 143 -7.90 0.18 -3.76
N THR A 144 -7.88 -1.13 -4.00
CA THR A 144 -8.20 -2.15 -3.00
C THR A 144 -7.18 -3.28 -3.08
N LEU A 145 -6.70 -3.74 -1.92
CA LEU A 145 -5.75 -4.83 -1.78
C LEU A 145 -6.20 -5.77 -0.68
N SER A 146 -6.33 -7.06 -1.01
CA SER A 146 -6.54 -8.09 0.01
C SER A 146 -5.19 -8.53 0.59
N PHE A 147 -5.12 -8.68 1.91
CA PHE A 147 -3.91 -9.15 2.58
C PHE A 147 -4.26 -10.09 3.74
N CYS A 148 -3.29 -10.92 4.13
CA CYS A 148 -3.45 -11.92 5.17
C CYS A 148 -2.61 -11.60 6.40
N ILE A 149 -3.18 -11.84 7.58
CA ILE A 149 -2.46 -11.89 8.86
C ILE A 149 -2.73 -13.25 9.50
N GLY A 150 -1.67 -13.97 9.87
CA GLY A 150 -1.75 -15.25 10.58
C GLY A 150 -2.19 -16.43 9.70
N GLY A 151 -1.23 -17.05 9.01
CA GLY A 151 -1.37 -18.38 8.38
C GLY A 151 -2.38 -18.51 7.23
N CYS A 152 -3.23 -17.51 6.96
CA CYS A 152 -4.19 -17.62 5.86
C CYS A 152 -3.52 -17.50 4.49
N THR A 153 -4.01 -18.29 3.55
CA THR A 153 -3.61 -18.22 2.14
C THR A 153 -4.63 -17.35 1.42
N LEU A 154 -4.18 -16.25 0.82
CA LEU A 154 -5.00 -15.51 -0.14
C LEU A 154 -5.21 -16.44 -1.34
N GLY A 155 -6.45 -16.81 -1.62
CA GLY A 155 -6.78 -17.52 -2.85
C GLY A 155 -6.24 -16.71 -4.03
N GLN A 156 -5.48 -17.36 -4.93
CA GLN A 156 -4.94 -16.67 -6.09
C GLN A 156 -6.10 -16.05 -6.89
N PRO A 157 -5.94 -14.85 -7.49
CA PRO A 157 -6.91 -14.36 -8.45
C PRO A 157 -7.02 -15.39 -9.58
N ALA A 158 -8.24 -15.83 -9.89
CA ALA A 158 -8.52 -16.86 -10.90
C ALA A 158 -8.20 -16.44 -12.35
N TRP A 159 -7.56 -15.27 -12.55
CA TRP A 159 -7.09 -14.81 -13.85
C TRP A 159 -5.60 -14.48 -13.76
N GLY A 160 -4.76 -15.42 -14.17
CA GLY A 160 -3.34 -15.24 -14.43
C GLY A 160 -2.81 -16.49 -15.13
N PRO A 161 -2.02 -16.38 -16.21
CA PRO A 161 -1.50 -17.55 -16.89
C PRO A 161 -0.56 -18.35 -15.94
N PRO A 162 -0.61 -19.69 -15.99
CA PRO A 162 -0.05 -20.59 -14.96
C PRO A 162 1.49 -20.68 -14.93
N ASP A 163 2.20 -19.93 -15.77
CA ASP A 163 3.62 -20.11 -16.08
C ASP A 163 4.61 -19.27 -15.24
N LEU A 164 4.14 -18.31 -14.45
CA LEU A 164 5.02 -17.45 -13.63
C LEU A 164 5.05 -17.79 -12.12
N VAL A 165 4.15 -18.66 -11.63
CA VAL A 165 4.07 -18.99 -10.19
C VAL A 165 4.92 -20.21 -9.82
N ALA A 166 5.18 -21.13 -10.77
CA ALA A 166 5.91 -22.37 -10.49
C ALA A 166 7.43 -22.19 -10.24
N LYS A 167 8.03 -21.04 -10.60
CA LYS A 167 9.47 -20.79 -10.40
C LYS A 167 9.83 -20.17 -9.05
N ALA A 168 8.86 -19.68 -8.27
CA ALA A 168 9.13 -19.06 -6.97
C ALA A 168 9.04 -20.04 -5.78
N SER A 169 8.50 -21.25 -5.98
CA SER A 169 8.26 -22.23 -4.92
C SER A 169 9.25 -23.40 -4.85
N VAL A 170 10.26 -23.44 -5.73
CA VAL A 170 11.29 -24.49 -5.77
C VAL A 170 12.68 -23.89 -5.59
N ASP A 171 12.94 -23.24 -4.45
CA ASP A 171 14.31 -23.11 -3.95
C ASP A 171 14.34 -22.93 -2.42
N ARG A 172 13.88 -23.96 -1.69
CA ARG A 172 14.01 -24.01 -0.22
C ARG A 172 14.56 -25.34 0.27
N ARG A 173 15.31 -26.05 -0.55
CA ARG A 173 15.89 -27.34 -0.11
C ARG A 173 17.22 -27.61 -0.79
N GLN A 174 18.27 -26.93 -0.35
CA GLN A 174 19.61 -27.51 -0.12
C GLN A 174 20.62 -26.41 0.28
N SER A 175 21.01 -26.39 1.56
CA SER A 175 22.37 -25.95 1.94
C SER A 175 22.76 -26.58 3.28
N HIS A 176 23.07 -27.88 3.23
CA HIS A 176 23.99 -28.53 4.16
C HIS A 176 25.31 -28.79 3.41
N GLY A 177 26.44 -28.40 3.99
CA GLY A 177 27.76 -28.96 3.64
C GLY A 177 28.76 -28.06 2.89
N VAL A 178 29.51 -27.23 3.64
CA VAL A 178 30.96 -27.36 3.90
C VAL A 178 31.98 -27.49 2.74
N TYR A 179 33.03 -26.64 2.84
CA TYR A 179 34.41 -26.60 2.29
C TYR A 179 34.67 -26.31 0.79
N GLY A 180 35.53 -25.30 0.54
CA GLY A 180 36.33 -25.20 -0.69
C GLY A 180 36.74 -23.79 -1.10
N SER A 181 38.02 -23.50 -1.06
CA SER A 181 38.74 -22.26 -1.36
C SER A 181 38.59 -21.70 -2.79
N GLY A 182 38.69 -20.36 -2.93
CA GLY A 182 39.27 -19.73 -4.13
C GLY A 182 38.67 -18.39 -4.58
N GLY A 183 39.50 -17.34 -4.60
CA GLY A 183 39.55 -16.41 -5.74
C GLY A 183 38.57 -15.22 -5.84
N ALA A 184 39.08 -14.03 -5.52
CA ALA A 184 38.96 -12.77 -6.27
C ALA A 184 37.58 -12.25 -6.80
N GLY A 185 37.12 -11.18 -6.15
CA GLY A 185 36.85 -9.88 -6.79
C GLY A 185 35.68 -9.72 -7.77
N ALA A 186 34.56 -9.13 -7.32
CA ALA A 186 33.78 -8.15 -8.07
C ALA A 186 32.75 -7.44 -7.16
N ARG A 187 32.78 -6.11 -7.12
CA ARG A 187 31.75 -5.28 -6.46
C ARG A 187 30.49 -5.26 -7.33
N GLY A 188 29.46 -6.01 -6.93
CA GLY A 188 28.11 -5.96 -7.52
C GLY A 188 27.26 -4.86 -6.86
N GLN A 189 26.61 -4.04 -7.68
CA GLN A 189 25.70 -2.97 -7.26
C GLN A 189 24.36 -3.55 -6.76
N PRO A 190 23.69 -2.92 -5.77
CA PRO A 190 22.41 -3.42 -5.23
C PRO A 190 21.21 -3.18 -6.17
N ALA A 191 20.26 -4.11 -6.13
CA ALA A 191 19.16 -4.33 -7.08
C ALA A 191 18.07 -3.24 -7.20
N TRP A 192 18.21 -2.08 -6.55
CA TRP A 192 17.20 -1.02 -6.59
C TRP A 192 17.23 -0.18 -7.88
N MET A 193 18.30 -0.26 -8.68
CA MET A 193 18.44 0.48 -9.94
C MET A 193 17.69 -0.12 -11.15
N SER A 194 17.04 -1.28 -11.03
CA SER A 194 16.35 -1.91 -12.18
C SER A 194 14.87 -1.53 -12.36
N PHE A 195 14.29 -0.72 -11.48
CA PHE A 195 12.88 -0.30 -11.60
C PHE A 195 12.67 1.02 -12.37
N ALA A 196 13.73 1.68 -12.83
CA ALA A 196 13.62 2.97 -13.53
C ALA A 196 13.52 2.88 -15.06
N ALA A 197 13.58 1.69 -15.67
CA ALA A 197 13.78 1.53 -17.12
C ALA A 197 12.61 0.90 -17.89
N ALA A 198 11.36 1.08 -17.43
CA ALA A 198 10.18 0.55 -18.14
C ALA A 198 9.04 1.59 -18.29
N ALA A 199 9.38 2.88 -18.41
CA ALA A 199 8.41 3.94 -18.70
C ALA A 199 9.02 5.08 -19.52
N ALA A 200 9.54 4.78 -20.71
CA ALA A 200 9.78 5.79 -21.76
C ALA A 200 9.94 5.08 -23.12
N GLY A 201 8.83 4.79 -23.78
CA GLY A 201 8.86 4.51 -25.21
C GLY A 201 8.99 5.83 -25.97
N LEU A 202 10.19 6.15 -26.46
CA LEU A 202 10.49 7.08 -27.57
C LEU A 202 11.97 6.86 -28.00
N PRO A 203 12.31 6.94 -29.30
CA PRO A 203 13.57 6.42 -29.86
C PRO A 203 14.80 7.28 -29.57
N ALA A 204 15.91 6.60 -29.31
CA ALA A 204 17.23 7.18 -29.06
C ALA A 204 17.88 7.70 -30.36
N ALA A 205 17.71 8.99 -30.66
CA ALA A 205 18.61 9.75 -31.52
C ALA A 205 18.31 11.26 -31.42
N ALA A 206 18.98 11.96 -30.50
CA ALA A 206 19.39 13.38 -30.60
C ALA A 206 19.69 13.96 -29.20
N LEU A 207 20.88 13.70 -28.67
CA LEU A 207 21.40 14.47 -27.53
C LEU A 207 22.94 14.50 -27.57
N ALA A 208 23.47 15.18 -28.59
CA ALA A 208 24.88 15.52 -28.68
C ALA A 208 25.06 16.90 -29.32
N ALA A 209 24.55 17.94 -28.66
CA ALA A 209 24.98 19.33 -28.80
C ALA A 209 24.02 20.23 -28.00
N VAL A 210 24.39 20.63 -26.77
CA VAL A 210 24.17 21.96 -26.14
C VAL A 210 24.75 21.85 -24.71
N LEU A 211 26.07 21.68 -24.59
CA LEU A 211 26.81 21.93 -23.35
C LEU A 211 28.21 22.50 -23.66
N ARG A 212 28.25 23.53 -24.51
CA ARG A 212 29.35 24.49 -24.60
C ARG A 212 28.79 25.87 -24.92
N ARG A 213 28.43 26.62 -23.87
CA ARG A 213 28.42 28.09 -23.79
C ARG A 213 27.87 28.47 -22.41
N ARG A 214 28.77 28.56 -21.43
CA ARG A 214 28.73 29.43 -20.23
C ARG A 214 29.78 28.96 -19.23
N ALA A 215 31.03 29.33 -19.51
CA ALA A 215 32.11 29.66 -18.59
C ALA A 215 33.29 30.08 -19.46
#